data_AF-A0A516NI89-F1
#
_entry.id   AF-A0A516NI89-F1
#
_cell.length_a   1.000
_cell.length_b   1.000
_cell.length_c   1.000
_cell.angle_alpha   90.00
_cell.angle_beta   90.00
_cell.angle_gamma   90.00
#
_symmetry.space_group_name_H-M   'P 1'
#
loop_
_entity.id
_entity.type
_entity.pdbx_description
1 polymer ?
#
loop_
_entity_poly.entity_id
_entity_poly.type
_entity_poly.pdbx_seq_one_letter_code
_entity_poly.pdbx_strand_id
1 'polypeptide(L)'
;MRKALWLNGAALAAAAVLAAAAPAQATAGTIGSDGTFQVGVDIKPGVYTTTTAVKACGWARLSAEIPELDAMIETGGAVNGKATVEIKASDVAFYTVGCGTWKLKTTAQFPFPTGSAANSSGSASSSDQG
;
A
#
# COMPACT_ATOMS: atom_id res chain seq x y z
N MET A 1 -14.50 -59.73 -41.31
CA MET A 1 -15.51 -58.89 -40.63
C MET A 1 -14.87 -58.19 -39.43
N ARG A 2 -15.28 -56.93 -39.17
CA ARG A 2 -14.90 -55.99 -38.07
C ARG A 2 -13.63 -55.18 -38.36
N LYS A 3 -13.69 -54.22 -39.29
CA LYS A 3 -14.12 -52.80 -39.17
C LYS A 3 -13.12 -51.92 -38.39
N ALA A 4 -12.43 -51.08 -39.15
CA ALA A 4 -11.69 -49.92 -38.68
C ALA A 4 -12.63 -48.91 -38.01
N LEU A 5 -12.16 -48.29 -36.92
CA LEU A 5 -12.77 -47.08 -36.37
C LEU A 5 -11.63 -46.11 -35.99
N TRP A 6 -11.52 -45.07 -36.81
CA TRP A 6 -10.84 -43.83 -36.49
C TRP A 6 -11.63 -43.13 -35.38
N LEU A 7 -10.97 -42.71 -34.30
CA LEU A 7 -11.54 -41.79 -33.34
C LEU A 7 -11.08 -40.37 -33.69
N ASN A 8 -11.98 -39.66 -34.35
CA ASN A 8 -11.94 -38.22 -34.47
C ASN A 8 -12.25 -37.57 -33.12
N GLY A 9 -11.45 -36.57 -32.77
CA GLY A 9 -11.89 -35.29 -32.23
C GLY A 9 -12.80 -35.29 -31.01
N ALA A 10 -12.23 -34.88 -29.88
CA ALA A 10 -12.96 -34.07 -28.91
C ALA A 10 -12.09 -32.85 -28.58
N ALA A 11 -12.36 -31.75 -29.28
CA ALA A 11 -11.95 -30.43 -28.85
C ALA A 11 -12.75 -30.10 -27.59
N LEU A 12 -12.09 -30.10 -26.43
CA LEU A 12 -12.60 -29.42 -25.26
C LEU A 12 -11.91 -28.06 -25.17
N ALA A 13 -12.60 -27.04 -25.68
CA ALA A 13 -12.32 -25.67 -25.33
C ALA A 13 -12.64 -25.50 -23.83
N ALA A 14 -11.61 -25.42 -22.98
CA ALA A 14 -11.76 -24.94 -21.63
C ALA A 14 -11.45 -23.43 -21.63
N ALA A 15 -12.51 -22.64 -21.49
CA ALA A 15 -12.46 -21.20 -21.36
C ALA A 15 -11.61 -20.75 -20.17
N ALA A 16 -11.01 -19.57 -20.33
CA ALA A 16 -10.12 -18.91 -19.38
C ALA A 16 -10.71 -18.77 -17.97
N VAL A 17 -9.86 -18.99 -16.97
CA VAL A 17 -9.98 -18.33 -15.68
C VAL A 17 -8.80 -17.36 -15.57
N LEU A 18 -9.01 -16.14 -16.05
CA LEU A 18 -8.20 -15.00 -15.60
C LEU A 18 -8.48 -14.86 -14.10
N ALA A 19 -7.65 -15.50 -13.27
CA ALA A 19 -7.55 -15.12 -11.88
C ALA A 19 -6.93 -13.72 -11.85
N ALA A 20 -7.77 -12.70 -12.01
CA ALA A 20 -7.45 -11.39 -11.50
C ALA A 20 -7.33 -11.56 -9.98
N ALA A 21 -6.09 -11.68 -9.49
CA ALA A 21 -5.81 -11.45 -8.10
C ALA A 21 -6.25 -10.00 -7.83
N ALA A 22 -7.47 -9.84 -7.32
CA ALA A 22 -7.89 -8.59 -6.72
C ALA A 22 -6.78 -8.24 -5.71
N PRO A 23 -6.26 -7.00 -5.71
CA PRO A 23 -5.27 -6.62 -4.71
C PRO A 23 -5.90 -6.91 -3.35
N ALA A 24 -5.24 -7.78 -2.60
CA ALA A 24 -5.56 -8.06 -1.21
C ALA A 24 -5.83 -6.72 -0.55
N GLN A 25 -7.02 -6.61 0.05
CA GLN A 25 -7.43 -5.41 0.75
C GLN A 25 -6.31 -5.05 1.72
N ALA A 26 -5.59 -3.96 1.43
CA ALA A 26 -4.55 -3.43 2.31
C ALA A 26 -5.23 -2.80 3.54
N THR A 27 -5.73 -3.67 4.41
CA THR A 27 -5.83 -3.47 5.86
C THR A 27 -4.39 -3.58 6.36
N ALA A 28 -3.67 -2.50 6.65
CA ALA A 28 -4.03 -1.51 7.64
C ALA A 28 -3.35 -0.16 7.40
N GLY A 29 -4.05 0.94 7.72
CA GLY A 29 -3.49 2.30 7.74
C GLY A 29 -2.55 2.57 8.94
N THR A 30 -1.86 1.54 9.43
CA THR A 30 -1.01 1.58 10.62
C THR A 30 0.19 0.69 10.49
N ILE A 31 1.35 1.19 10.92
CA ILE A 31 2.58 0.41 11.09
C ILE A 31 2.88 0.43 12.58
N GLY A 32 2.71 -0.72 13.24
CA GLY A 32 2.74 -0.81 14.71
C GLY A 32 4.04 -1.34 15.30
N SER A 33 4.94 -1.84 14.46
CA SER A 33 6.17 -2.50 14.86
C SER A 33 7.36 -2.01 14.03
N ASP A 34 8.55 -2.26 14.56
CA ASP A 34 9.79 -2.09 13.81
C ASP A 34 9.93 -3.19 12.75
N GLY A 35 10.67 -2.89 11.68
CA GLY A 35 10.92 -3.82 10.58
C GLY A 35 10.86 -3.15 9.21
N THR A 36 10.88 -3.99 8.19
CA THR A 36 10.72 -3.60 6.79
C THR A 36 9.36 -4.06 6.27
N PHE A 37 8.65 -3.18 5.56
CA PHE A 37 7.30 -3.40 5.05
C PHE A 37 7.27 -3.14 3.54
N GLN A 38 6.80 -4.11 2.76
CA GLN A 38 6.61 -3.97 1.32
C GLN A 38 5.46 -2.99 1.03
N VAL A 39 5.73 -2.00 0.18
CA VAL A 39 4.72 -1.01 -0.20
C VAL A 39 3.77 -1.61 -1.23
N GLY A 40 2.47 -1.44 -1.02
CA GLY A 40 1.40 -2.05 -1.82
C GLY A 40 1.03 -3.47 -1.41
N VAL A 41 1.84 -4.13 -0.58
CA VAL A 41 1.56 -5.46 -0.02
C VAL A 41 1.24 -5.35 1.47
N ASP A 42 2.22 -4.94 2.28
CA ASP A 42 2.08 -4.82 3.74
C ASP A 42 1.45 -3.48 4.15
N ILE A 43 1.81 -2.40 3.44
CA ILE A 43 1.39 -1.03 3.75
C ILE A 43 0.93 -0.29 2.49
N LYS A 44 -0.01 0.65 2.65
CA LYS A 44 -0.43 1.52 1.53
C LYS A 44 0.57 2.65 1.32
N PRO A 45 0.78 3.11 0.07
CA PRO A 45 1.44 4.38 -0.16
C PRO A 45 0.61 5.55 0.39
N GLY A 46 1.28 6.58 0.85
CA GLY A 46 0.65 7.76 1.44
C GLY A 46 1.51 8.44 2.49
N VAL A 47 0.91 9.43 3.15
CA VAL A 47 1.55 10.22 4.20
C VAL A 47 1.30 9.55 5.54
N TYR A 48 2.36 9.17 6.25
CA TYR A 48 2.30 8.60 7.59
C TYR A 48 2.86 9.57 8.61
N THR A 49 2.28 9.58 9.82
CA THR A 49 2.81 10.31 10.98
C THR A 49 2.83 9.42 12.21
N THR A 50 3.88 9.52 13.03
CA THR A 50 3.95 8.79 14.30
C THR A 50 2.94 9.31 15.34
N THR A 51 2.30 8.41 16.07
CA THR A 51 1.29 8.77 17.10
C THR A 51 1.90 9.29 18.38
N THR A 52 3.14 8.90 18.69
CA THR A 52 3.79 9.19 19.97
C THR A 52 5.09 9.96 19.76
N ALA A 53 5.46 10.79 20.74
CA ALA A 53 6.81 11.34 20.82
C ALA A 53 7.77 10.22 21.23
N VAL A 54 8.68 9.87 20.34
CA VAL A 54 9.62 8.74 20.52
C VAL A 54 11.00 9.26 20.90
N LYS A 55 11.71 8.53 21.77
CA LYS A 55 13.03 8.95 22.26
C LYS A 55 14.05 9.06 21.13
N ALA A 56 14.06 8.08 20.24
CA ALA A 56 14.82 8.08 19.00
C ALA A 56 14.10 7.23 17.96
N CYS A 57 13.85 7.81 16.79
CA CYS A 57 13.20 7.16 15.67
C CYS A 57 14.08 7.28 14.44
N GLY A 58 14.21 6.16 13.71
CA GLY A 58 14.84 6.10 12.40
C GLY A 58 13.90 5.44 11.39
N TRP A 59 13.89 5.98 10.17
CA TRP A 59 13.15 5.39 9.06
C TRP A 59 13.89 5.58 7.74
N ALA A 60 13.58 4.70 6.79
CA ALA A 60 14.06 4.80 5.42
C ALA A 60 12.98 4.36 4.42
N ARG A 61 12.90 5.09 3.30
CA ARG A 61 12.19 4.65 2.08
C ARG A 61 13.20 3.93 1.20
N LEU A 62 12.82 2.79 0.65
CA LEU A 62 13.75 1.88 -0.02
C LEU A 62 13.32 1.57 -1.47
N SER A 63 14.30 1.47 -2.36
CA SER A 63 14.15 1.00 -3.74
C SER A 63 14.31 -0.52 -3.86
N ALA A 64 14.64 -1.20 -2.76
CA ALA A 64 14.70 -2.66 -2.64
C ALA A 64 14.19 -3.09 -1.26
N GLU A 65 13.89 -4.37 -1.06
CA GLU A 65 13.39 -4.90 0.22
C GLU A 65 14.46 -4.93 1.32
N ILE A 66 15.73 -5.05 0.93
CA ILE A 66 16.84 -5.11 1.87
C ILE A 66 17.32 -3.68 2.15
N PRO A 67 17.41 -3.25 3.43
CA PRO A 67 17.83 -1.89 3.81
C PRO A 67 19.35 -1.70 3.69
N GLU A 68 19.91 -1.91 2.50
CA GLU A 68 21.29 -1.60 2.16
C GLU A 68 21.43 -0.11 1.78
N LEU A 69 22.67 0.41 1.83
CA LEU A 69 22.94 1.85 1.60
C LEU A 69 22.54 2.32 0.20
N ASP A 70 22.68 1.47 -0.81
CA ASP A 70 22.31 1.73 -2.21
C ASP A 70 20.80 1.67 -2.44
N ALA A 71 20.07 0.95 -1.58
CA ALA A 71 18.62 0.88 -1.60
C ALA A 71 17.93 2.09 -0.97
N MET A 72 18.64 2.94 -0.20
CA MET A 72 18.03 4.07 0.51
C MET A 72 17.67 5.21 -0.45
N ILE A 73 16.37 5.42 -0.66
CA ILE A 73 15.83 6.57 -1.42
C ILE A 73 15.86 7.83 -0.54
N GLU A 74 15.42 7.68 0.71
CA GLU A 74 15.28 8.77 1.66
C GLU A 74 15.38 8.20 3.07
N THR A 75 16.05 8.92 3.97
CA THR A 75 16.15 8.55 5.39
C THR A 75 15.76 9.73 6.27
N GLY A 76 15.28 9.43 7.47
CA GLY A 76 14.95 10.46 8.43
C GLY A 76 14.69 9.91 9.83
N GLY A 77 14.31 10.80 10.72
CA GLY A 77 14.10 10.44 12.12
C GLY A 77 13.56 11.57 12.98
N ALA A 78 13.32 11.27 14.24
CA ALA A 78 12.91 12.25 15.24
C ALA A 78 13.45 11.85 16.63
N VAL A 79 13.77 12.85 17.45
CA VAL A 79 14.18 12.70 18.84
C VAL A 79 13.23 13.53 19.70
N ASN A 80 12.51 12.88 20.62
CA ASN A 80 11.47 13.48 21.44
C ASN A 80 10.40 14.25 20.64
N GLY A 81 10.07 13.75 19.45
CA GLY A 81 9.17 14.42 18.52
C GLY A 81 8.37 13.44 17.67
N LYS A 82 7.64 13.98 16.70
CA LYS A 82 6.91 13.20 15.69
C LYS A 82 7.68 13.19 14.39
N ALA A 83 7.63 12.07 13.69
CA ALA A 83 8.11 11.96 12.32
C ALA A 83 6.91 11.89 11.37
N THR A 84 7.04 12.55 10.23
CA THR A 84 6.08 12.46 9.11
C THR A 84 6.87 12.10 7.86
N VAL A 85 6.34 11.17 7.08
CA VAL A 85 6.96 10.69 5.84
C VAL A 85 5.90 10.47 4.78
N GLU A 86 6.20 10.80 3.53
CA GLU A 86 5.41 10.40 2.37
C GLU A 86 6.05 9.16 1.72
N ILE A 87 5.37 8.03 1.85
CA ILE A 87 5.73 6.76 1.21
C ILE A 87 5.08 6.74 -0.17
N LYS A 88 5.88 6.72 -1.23
CA LYS A 88 5.38 6.77 -2.60
C LYS A 88 4.99 5.38 -3.07
N ALA A 89 4.07 5.32 -4.04
CA ALA A 89 3.69 4.07 -4.68
C ALA A 89 4.84 3.40 -5.46
N SER A 90 5.89 4.16 -5.77
CA SER A 90 7.11 3.68 -6.44
C SER A 90 8.15 3.11 -5.48
N ASP A 91 7.98 3.30 -4.17
CA ASP A 91 8.90 2.72 -3.20
C ASP A 91 8.67 1.21 -3.15
N VAL A 92 9.75 0.44 -3.00
CA VAL A 92 9.63 -1.02 -2.85
C VAL A 92 9.31 -1.38 -1.42
N ALA A 93 10.00 -0.74 -0.47
CA ALA A 93 9.80 -1.01 0.94
C ALA A 93 9.98 0.24 1.83
N PHE A 94 9.44 0.15 3.04
CA PHE A 94 9.63 1.12 4.10
C PHE A 94 10.24 0.42 5.31
N TYR A 95 11.37 0.92 5.78
CA TYR A 95 12.03 0.46 6.99
C TYR A 95 11.80 1.44 8.13
N THR A 96 11.52 0.93 9.32
CA THR A 96 11.37 1.75 10.53
C THR A 96 11.88 1.05 11.78
N VAL A 97 12.48 1.84 12.67
CA VAL A 97 12.99 1.36 13.96
C VAL A 97 12.82 2.42 15.04
N GLY A 98 12.32 2.02 16.22
CA GLY A 98 12.14 2.90 17.38
C GLY A 98 11.09 3.99 17.20
N CYS A 99 10.29 3.96 16.13
CA CYS A 99 9.33 5.01 15.80
C CYS A 99 7.94 4.81 16.43
N GLY A 100 7.72 3.68 17.10
CA GLY A 100 6.42 3.32 17.65
C GLY A 100 5.39 3.13 16.55
N THR A 101 4.18 3.65 16.73
CA THR A 101 3.10 3.48 15.74
C THR A 101 3.04 4.61 14.73
N TRP A 102 3.10 4.28 13.45
CA TRP A 102 2.75 5.17 12.35
C TRP A 102 1.25 5.08 12.03
N LYS A 103 0.62 6.21 11.73
CA LYS A 103 -0.76 6.29 11.24
C LYS A 103 -0.78 6.95 9.87
N LEU A 104 -1.44 6.30 8.92
CA LEU A 104 -1.74 6.87 7.62
C LEU A 104 -2.67 8.07 7.79
N LYS A 105 -2.24 9.23 7.32
CA LYS A 105 -3.00 10.49 7.30
C LYS A 105 -3.72 10.68 5.98
N THR A 106 -3.04 10.37 4.89
CA THR A 106 -3.57 10.49 3.52
C THR A 106 -3.06 9.32 2.72
N THR A 107 -3.93 8.58 2.05
CA THR A 107 -3.50 7.58 1.06
C THR A 107 -3.08 8.31 -0.20
N ALA A 108 -1.91 8.00 -0.76
CA ALA A 108 -1.54 8.51 -2.07
C ALA A 108 -2.50 7.89 -3.09
N GLN A 109 -3.44 8.68 -3.61
CA GLN A 109 -4.23 8.25 -4.75
C GLN A 109 -3.29 8.12 -5.95
N PHE A 110 -3.30 6.97 -6.60
CA PHE A 110 -2.65 6.83 -7.90
C PHE A 110 -3.25 7.91 -8.84
N PRO A 111 -2.47 8.59 -9.69
CA PRO A 111 -3.02 9.53 -10.67
C PRO A 111 -3.72 8.76 -11.81
N PHE A 112 -4.82 8.09 -11.49
CA PHE A 112 -5.84 7.72 -12.46
C PHE A 112 -7.19 8.13 -11.88
N PRO A 113 -7.81 9.22 -12.36
CA PRO A 113 -9.21 9.47 -12.10
C PRO A 113 -10.04 8.50 -12.96
N THR A 114 -10.04 7.22 -12.62
CA THR A 114 -11.15 6.34 -12.98
C THR A 114 -12.09 6.35 -11.79
N GLY A 115 -13.20 7.06 -11.95
CA GLY A 115 -14.07 7.49 -10.87
C GLY A 115 -14.58 6.38 -9.96
N SER A 116 -15.11 6.84 -8.82
CA SER A 116 -15.94 6.13 -7.83
C SER A 116 -15.25 5.73 -6.53
N ALA A 117 -15.27 6.65 -5.57
CA ALA A 117 -15.71 6.45 -4.18
C ALA A 117 -15.49 7.78 -3.44
N ALA A 118 -16.45 8.69 -3.36
CA ALA A 118 -17.48 8.65 -2.33
C ALA A 118 -16.93 8.18 -0.98
N ASN A 119 -16.28 9.09 -0.24
CA ASN A 119 -16.35 9.04 1.21
C ASN A 119 -16.76 10.42 1.74
N SER A 120 -18.06 10.50 1.97
CA SER A 120 -18.76 11.43 2.84
C SER A 120 -18.10 11.58 4.21
N SER A 121 -17.86 12.82 4.63
CA SER A 121 -17.85 13.33 6.02
C SER A 121 -17.70 14.86 5.91
N GLY A 122 -18.79 15.63 5.78
CA GLY A 122 -19.45 16.31 6.92
C GLY A 122 -18.77 17.67 7.17
N SER A 123 -19.42 18.84 7.24
CA SER A 123 -20.80 19.15 7.58
C SER A 123 -21.17 20.56 7.10
N ALA A 124 -22.46 20.74 6.86
CA ALA A 124 -23.14 21.99 6.52
C ALA A 124 -23.13 23.04 7.64
N SER A 125 -23.40 24.30 7.25
CA SER A 125 -24.31 25.30 7.89
C SER A 125 -23.94 26.70 7.33
N SER A 126 -24.62 27.23 6.31
CA SER A 126 -25.90 27.99 6.40
C SER A 126 -25.79 29.24 7.28
N SER A 127 -25.86 30.43 6.67
CA SER A 127 -26.82 31.51 6.99
C SER A 127 -26.42 32.81 6.27
N ASP A 128 -27.04 33.03 5.12
CA ASP A 128 -27.20 34.36 4.50
C ASP A 128 -28.63 34.80 4.83
N GLN A 129 -28.79 35.92 5.53
CA GLN A 129 -30.06 36.56 5.86
C GLN A 129 -29.84 38.06 5.83
N GLY A 130 -30.57 38.74 4.95
CA GLY A 130 -30.97 40.15 5.10
C GLY A 130 -30.27 41.13 4.18
#